data_AF-A0A564Z8A1-F1
#
_entry.id   AF-A0A564Z8A1-F1
#
_cell.length_a   1.000
_cell.length_b   1.000
_cell.length_c   1.000
_cell.angle_alpha   90.00
_cell.angle_beta   90.00
_cell.angle_gamma   90.00
#
_symmetry.space_group_name_H-M   'P 1'
#
loop_
_entity.id
_entity.type
_entity.pdbx_description
1 polymer ?
#
loop_
_entity_poly.entity_id
_entity_poly.type
_entity_poly.pdbx_seq_one_letter_code
_entity_poly.pdbx_strand_id
1 'polypeptide(L)'
;VTTSSKGFPVVLGSSRRNIGVQPLLDAIVDYLPDPSQRPPPPLIANTLARIQNYSASQDHISPALLTFKILFDPQRGALSLCRVFAGYVTPGMQIKNWTRSDLDNSSITEKIGGLMQLTGDAYENIERAGPGYIVALNGLQSTRTGDILGPVLAESVTKAEDVMEGDLENAFVPQPVVHAALEPRSSLAFRNLEKALTCMQREDPSFKATFDPETGQWVVAGMGDLHLEVVLSRLRREYKLEVSMGPLLTSHKEMPQAGSKFVSTSVNTGLVGGRQRTILVKLEIFSDGYMSTSNKTRISFEKGWNLENLRSGSTEGPHSSTSQHKVMACVRQGCEVAMATGGPLMRSRVLGVGVRVHYVGQLSSSTSISDDDLTRLQVPLSSQNFASFSALLRSTVVKAVKDALDGLKEWKIIEPVMAVEIQLPLDADAGSEDASLAPFMGELSRRRGEIEGVEVVERKGNCGSRDCFLRAFAPLAELSGFSAAIRSLSSGRADIALRLAHFRPVSAERQAELLRKAHIRRTRNHDSLV
;
A
#
# COMPACT_ATOMS: atom_id res chain seq x y z
N VAL A 1 -18.47 38.72 16.15
CA VAL A 1 -17.63 39.12 15.00
C VAL A 1 -16.59 38.06 14.71
N THR A 2 -15.79 37.68 15.71
CA THR A 2 -14.80 36.60 15.61
C THR A 2 -15.43 35.21 15.47
N THR A 3 -16.49 34.92 16.24
CA THR A 3 -17.21 33.62 16.18
C THR A 3 -17.88 33.33 14.84
N SER A 4 -18.24 34.36 14.09
CA SER A 4 -18.83 34.27 12.75
C SER A 4 -17.82 34.48 11.62
N SER A 5 -16.51 34.53 11.94
CA SER A 5 -15.41 34.79 11.00
C SER A 5 -15.58 36.07 10.17
N LYS A 6 -16.28 37.09 10.72
CA LYS A 6 -16.54 38.37 10.03
C LYS A 6 -15.46 39.44 10.26
N GLY A 7 -14.53 39.19 11.17
CA GLY A 7 -13.41 40.09 11.46
C GLY A 7 -12.33 39.39 12.27
N PHE A 8 -11.08 39.76 12.01
CA PHE A 8 -9.89 39.17 12.63
C PHE A 8 -9.14 40.24 13.43
N PRO A 9 -9.06 40.14 14.77
CA PRO A 9 -8.29 41.08 15.57
C PRO A 9 -6.80 40.91 15.27
N VAL A 10 -6.10 42.04 15.08
CA VAL A 10 -4.66 42.06 14.82
C VAL A 10 -3.98 42.75 16.00
N VAL A 11 -3.07 42.02 16.65
CA VAL A 11 -2.28 42.51 17.79
C VAL A 11 -0.82 42.57 17.37
N LEU A 12 -0.09 43.60 17.81
CA LEU A 12 1.33 43.77 17.52
C LEU A 12 2.17 43.34 18.74
N GLY A 13 3.28 42.65 18.49
CA GLY A 13 4.17 42.19 19.54
C GLY A 13 5.46 41.58 19.01
N SER A 14 6.42 41.36 19.90
CA SER A 14 7.67 40.65 19.60
C SER A 14 7.94 39.61 20.67
N SER A 15 7.74 38.34 20.33
CA SER A 15 8.01 37.20 21.22
C SER A 15 9.48 37.13 21.64
N ARG A 16 10.42 37.38 20.71
CA ARG A 16 11.87 37.39 21.01
C ARG A 16 12.27 38.42 22.07
N ARG A 17 11.57 39.55 22.15
CA ARG A 17 11.82 40.61 23.13
C ARG A 17 10.84 40.57 24.31
N ASN A 18 9.93 39.59 24.36
CA ASN A 18 8.85 39.49 25.34
C ASN A 18 7.94 40.74 25.41
N ILE A 19 7.76 41.45 24.30
CA ILE A 19 6.91 42.65 24.23
C ILE A 19 5.57 42.26 23.61
N GLY A 20 4.45 42.63 24.25
CA GLY A 20 3.10 42.41 23.70
C GLY A 20 2.54 40.99 23.89
N VAL A 21 3.20 40.13 24.67
CA VAL A 21 2.70 38.78 24.97
C VAL A 21 1.47 38.82 25.90
N GLN A 22 1.47 39.67 26.93
CA GLN A 22 0.33 39.78 27.86
C GLN A 22 -0.94 40.28 27.15
N PRO A 23 -0.92 41.39 26.37
CA PRO A 23 -2.10 41.81 25.61
C PRO A 23 -2.58 40.76 24.60
N LEU A 24 -1.69 39.92 24.06
CA LEU A 24 -2.07 38.81 23.20
C LEU A 24 -2.83 37.73 23.98
N LEU A 25 -2.39 37.38 25.19
CA LEU A 25 -3.10 36.43 26.05
C LEU A 25 -4.47 36.96 26.46
N ASP A 26 -4.55 38.25 26.81
CA ASP A 26 -5.82 38.90 27.14
C ASP A 26 -6.76 38.88 25.92
N ALA A 27 -6.24 39.21 24.73
CA ALA A 27 -7.00 39.15 23.48
C ALA A 27 -7.49 37.73 23.14
N ILE A 28 -6.73 36.68 23.49
CA ILE A 28 -7.16 35.29 23.31
C ILE A 28 -8.37 35.00 24.20
N VAL A 29 -8.34 35.41 25.47
CA VAL A 29 -9.44 35.21 26.42
C VAL A 29 -10.68 36.02 26.02
N ASP A 30 -10.49 37.26 25.58
CA ASP A 30 -11.59 38.18 25.28
C ASP A 30 -12.26 37.89 23.92
N TYR A 31 -11.49 37.46 22.91
CA TYR A 31 -11.99 37.41 21.53
C TYR A 31 -12.16 36.00 20.94
N LEU A 32 -11.49 34.96 21.48
CA LEU A 32 -11.66 33.59 20.99
C LEU A 32 -12.89 32.90 21.62
N PRO A 33 -13.55 31.99 20.88
CA PRO A 33 -14.72 31.29 21.39
C PRO A 33 -14.37 30.29 22.49
N ASP A 34 -15.21 30.28 23.51
CA ASP A 34 -15.29 29.17 24.46
C ASP A 34 -15.78 27.90 23.74
N PRO A 35 -15.32 26.68 24.15
CA PRO A 35 -15.83 25.41 23.63
C PRO A 35 -17.36 25.29 23.54
N SER A 36 -18.12 25.94 24.42
CA SER A 36 -19.59 25.99 24.43
C SER A 36 -20.21 26.84 23.31
N GLN A 37 -19.46 27.80 22.77
CA GLN A 37 -19.94 28.77 21.77
C GLN A 37 -19.80 28.26 20.33
N ARG A 38 -19.11 27.12 20.12
CA ARG A 38 -18.91 26.53 18.80
C ARG A 38 -19.67 25.21 18.69
N PRO A 39 -20.50 25.02 17.65
CA PRO A 39 -21.11 23.72 17.42
C PRO A 39 -20.01 22.66 17.20
N PRO A 40 -20.24 21.41 17.64
CA PRO A 40 -19.31 20.32 17.36
C PRO A 40 -19.16 20.15 15.83
N PRO A 41 -18.00 19.67 15.35
CA PRO A 41 -17.83 19.34 13.93
C PRO A 41 -18.96 18.43 13.43
N PRO A 42 -19.42 18.57 12.17
CA PRO A 42 -20.58 17.83 11.65
C PRO A 42 -20.51 16.31 11.89
N LEU A 43 -19.33 15.72 11.74
CA LEU A 43 -19.08 14.30 12.02
C LEU A 43 -19.43 13.92 13.46
N ILE A 44 -19.02 14.74 14.42
CA ILE A 44 -19.30 14.53 15.84
C ILE A 44 -20.77 14.86 16.14
N ALA A 45 -21.34 15.89 15.51
CA ALA A 45 -22.76 16.21 15.67
C ALA A 45 -23.66 15.02 15.29
N ASN A 46 -23.36 14.36 14.17
CA ASN A 46 -24.07 13.15 13.73
C ASN A 46 -23.88 11.98 14.70
N THR A 47 -22.67 11.81 15.24
CA THR A 47 -22.38 10.82 16.28
C THR A 47 -23.14 11.09 17.58
N LEU A 48 -23.21 12.35 18.02
CA LEU A 48 -23.93 12.75 19.20
C LEU A 48 -25.44 12.57 19.03
N ALA A 49 -25.99 12.88 17.86
CA ALA A 49 -27.40 12.61 17.55
C ALA A 49 -27.70 11.10 17.62
N ARG A 50 -26.81 10.24 17.12
CA ARG A 50 -26.91 8.78 17.31
C ARG A 50 -26.91 8.40 18.79
N ILE A 51 -25.94 8.88 19.57
CA ILE A 51 -25.86 8.62 21.02
C ILE A 51 -27.14 9.05 21.75
N GLN A 52 -27.70 10.21 21.42
CA GLN A 52 -28.93 10.71 22.01
C GLN A 52 -30.13 9.82 21.69
N ASN A 53 -30.23 9.31 20.46
CA ASN A 53 -31.27 8.35 20.07
C ASN A 53 -31.16 7.02 20.84
N TYR A 54 -29.94 6.58 21.19
CA TYR A 54 -29.70 5.38 22.00
C TYR A 54 -29.87 5.61 23.52
N SER A 55 -29.59 6.83 24.02
CA SER A 55 -29.52 7.15 25.46
C SER A 55 -30.87 7.52 26.10
N ALA A 56 -32.00 7.39 25.38
CA ALA A 56 -33.33 7.67 25.93
C ALA A 56 -33.73 6.80 27.16
N SER A 57 -32.87 5.88 27.61
CA SER A 57 -33.15 4.91 28.68
C SER A 57 -32.11 4.84 29.82
N GLN A 58 -31.04 5.65 29.84
CA GLN A 58 -30.08 5.65 30.96
C GLN A 58 -29.59 7.05 31.35
N ASP A 59 -29.54 7.33 32.66
CA ASP A 59 -29.10 8.59 33.30
C ASP A 59 -27.60 8.93 33.10
N HIS A 60 -26.86 8.16 32.31
CA HIS A 60 -25.42 8.34 32.09
C HIS A 60 -25.14 8.83 30.67
N ILE A 61 -24.62 10.07 30.57
CA ILE A 61 -24.20 10.68 29.31
C ILE A 61 -23.02 9.88 28.75
N SER A 62 -23.26 9.20 27.62
CA SER A 62 -22.25 8.37 26.96
C SER A 62 -21.08 9.19 26.39
N PRO A 63 -19.83 8.67 26.45
CA PRO A 63 -18.66 9.39 25.99
C PRO A 63 -18.60 9.47 24.46
N ALA A 64 -18.24 10.64 23.95
CA ALA A 64 -17.90 10.85 22.54
C ALA A 64 -16.55 11.56 22.45
N LEU A 65 -15.59 10.93 21.78
CA LEU A 65 -14.24 11.44 21.61
C LEU A 65 -13.82 11.51 20.15
N LEU A 66 -13.00 12.49 19.82
CA LEU A 66 -12.27 12.55 18.56
C LEU A 66 -10.77 12.41 18.81
N THR A 67 -10.14 11.43 18.19
CA THR A 67 -8.68 11.29 18.21
C THR A 67 -8.09 12.19 17.14
N PHE A 68 -7.26 13.15 17.51
CA PHE A 68 -6.69 14.11 16.55
C PHE A 68 -5.18 13.99 16.38
N LYS A 69 -4.50 13.26 17.26
CA LYS A 69 -3.07 12.99 17.15
C LYS A 69 -2.73 11.71 17.92
N ILE A 70 -1.74 10.96 17.42
CA ILE A 70 -1.17 9.83 18.15
C ILE A 70 0.29 10.16 18.40
N LEU A 71 0.74 9.96 19.63
CA LEU A 71 2.13 10.11 20.03
C LEU A 71 2.68 8.75 20.40
N PHE A 72 3.93 8.47 20.05
CA PHE A 72 4.60 7.28 20.52
C PHE A 72 5.59 7.63 21.62
N ASP A 73 5.39 7.07 22.80
CA ASP A 73 6.32 7.17 23.93
C ASP A 73 7.06 5.83 24.09
N PRO A 74 8.41 5.80 24.14
CA PRO A 74 9.18 4.56 24.26
C PRO A 74 8.87 3.72 25.51
N GLN A 75 8.43 4.33 26.62
CA GLN A 75 8.13 3.65 27.87
C GLN A 75 6.65 3.24 27.96
N ARG A 76 5.75 4.09 27.47
CA ARG A 76 4.30 3.92 27.64
C ARG A 76 3.58 3.35 26.40
N GLY A 77 4.28 3.30 25.27
CA GLY A 77 3.72 2.89 23.99
C GLY A 77 2.98 4.04 23.30
N ALA A 78 2.00 3.69 22.48
CA ALA A 78 1.27 4.67 21.69
C ALA A 78 0.13 5.33 22.49
N LEU A 79 0.22 6.65 22.65
CA LEU A 79 -0.73 7.53 23.33
C LEU A 79 -1.65 8.19 22.30
N SER A 80 -2.94 7.97 22.41
CA SER A 80 -3.94 8.61 21.55
C SER A 80 -4.42 9.90 22.19
N LEU A 81 -4.13 11.05 21.57
CA LEU A 81 -4.65 12.35 22.00
C LEU A 81 -6.06 12.53 21.48
N CYS A 82 -6.99 12.64 22.42
CA CYS A 82 -8.40 12.71 22.17
C CYS A 82 -8.98 13.99 22.76
N ARG A 83 -9.92 14.61 22.04
CA ARG A 83 -10.79 15.66 22.58
C ARG A 83 -12.14 15.04 22.96
N VAL A 84 -12.56 15.25 24.19
CA VAL A 84 -13.86 14.80 24.69
C VAL A 84 -14.93 15.83 24.31
N PHE A 85 -15.97 15.40 23.62
CA PHE A 85 -17.10 16.26 23.21
C PHE A 85 -18.35 16.05 24.06
N ALA A 86 -18.59 14.83 24.51
CA ALA A 86 -19.69 14.50 25.41
C ALA A 86 -19.31 13.37 26.36
N GLY A 87 -20.06 13.24 27.44
CA GLY A 87 -19.90 12.19 28.45
C GLY A 87 -18.61 12.32 29.26
N TYR A 88 -18.30 11.25 29.99
CA TYR A 88 -17.12 11.18 30.83
C TYR A 88 -16.29 9.94 30.51
N VAL A 89 -14.98 10.08 30.62
CA VAL A 89 -14.01 9.02 30.37
C VAL A 89 -13.25 8.73 31.64
N THR A 90 -13.18 7.45 31.98
CA THR A 90 -12.42 6.93 33.14
C THR A 90 -11.46 5.82 32.69
N PRO A 91 -10.34 5.63 33.40
CA PRO A 91 -9.46 4.47 33.19
C PRO A 91 -10.23 3.16 33.35
N GLY A 92 -9.93 2.18 32.50
CA GLY A 92 -10.55 0.85 32.50
C GLY A 92 -11.84 0.72 31.69
N MET A 93 -12.42 1.83 31.23
CA MET A 93 -13.63 1.84 30.42
C MET A 93 -13.41 1.22 29.03
N GLN A 94 -14.41 0.50 28.53
CA GLN A 94 -14.43 -0.02 27.16
C GLN A 94 -15.06 1.01 26.23
N ILE A 95 -14.42 1.23 25.09
CA ILE A 95 -14.84 2.16 24.05
C ILE A 95 -14.76 1.48 22.68
N LYS A 96 -15.65 1.87 21.78
CA LYS A 96 -15.71 1.34 20.42
C LYS A 96 -15.32 2.43 19.43
N ASN A 97 -14.51 2.10 18.44
CA ASN A 97 -14.29 2.99 17.29
C ASN A 97 -15.50 2.93 16.36
N TRP A 98 -16.11 4.08 16.09
CA TRP A 98 -17.36 4.20 15.31
C TRP A 98 -17.12 4.59 13.85
N THR A 99 -15.89 4.95 13.50
CA THR A 99 -15.54 5.41 12.14
C THR A 99 -15.19 4.24 11.22
N ARG A 100 -14.74 3.11 11.76
CA ARG A 100 -14.26 1.97 10.97
C ARG A 100 -15.27 0.81 11.00
N SER A 101 -15.98 0.63 9.90
CA SER A 101 -16.90 -0.50 9.66
C SER A 101 -16.23 -1.76 9.11
N ASP A 102 -14.96 -1.66 8.71
CA ASP A 102 -14.32 -2.59 7.77
C ASP A 102 -13.62 -3.77 8.47
N LEU A 103 -13.60 -3.79 9.81
CA LEU A 103 -12.99 -4.82 10.65
C LEU A 103 -14.10 -5.52 11.44
N ASP A 104 -14.04 -6.85 11.59
CA ASP A 104 -15.09 -7.67 12.20
C ASP A 104 -15.66 -7.06 13.50
N ASN A 105 -16.98 -7.04 13.64
CA ASN A 105 -17.77 -6.39 14.70
C ASN A 105 -17.31 -6.66 16.15
N SER A 106 -16.62 -7.77 16.38
CA SER A 106 -16.11 -8.21 17.69
C SER A 106 -14.72 -7.63 18.04
N SER A 107 -13.99 -7.10 17.05
CA SER A 107 -12.57 -6.70 17.17
C SER A 107 -12.31 -5.21 17.44
N ILE A 108 -13.37 -4.39 17.54
CA ILE A 108 -13.28 -2.92 17.58
C ILE A 108 -13.53 -2.33 18.98
N THR A 109 -13.78 -3.17 19.98
CA THR A 109 -13.87 -2.71 21.38
C THR A 109 -12.48 -2.65 21.99
N GLU A 110 -12.06 -1.45 22.36
CA GLU A 110 -10.77 -1.18 22.98
C GLU A 110 -10.98 -0.79 24.45
N LYS A 111 -10.05 -1.21 25.31
CA LYS A 111 -10.06 -0.83 26.72
C LYS A 111 -9.09 0.32 26.96
N ILE A 112 -9.58 1.38 27.60
CA ILE A 112 -8.71 2.48 28.05
C ILE A 112 -7.88 1.95 29.21
N GLY A 113 -6.56 1.87 29.03
CA GLY A 113 -5.64 1.45 30.09
C GLY A 113 -5.40 2.55 31.13
N GLY A 114 -5.18 3.78 30.65
CA GLY A 114 -4.91 4.93 31.50
C GLY A 114 -5.30 6.24 30.82
N LEU A 115 -5.57 7.25 31.63
CA LEU A 115 -6.02 8.57 31.22
C LEU A 115 -5.05 9.62 31.77
N MET A 116 -4.55 10.48 30.88
CA MET A 116 -3.51 11.47 31.22
C MET A 116 -3.83 12.82 30.61
N GLN A 117 -3.47 13.90 31.30
CA GLN A 117 -3.46 15.26 30.79
C GLN A 117 -2.01 15.65 30.44
N LEU A 118 -1.82 16.23 29.26
CA LEU A 118 -0.49 16.68 28.81
C LEU A 118 -0.37 18.19 29.00
N THR A 119 0.65 18.60 29.74
CA THR A 119 1.00 20.01 29.96
C THR A 119 2.45 20.21 29.52
N GLY A 120 2.65 20.48 28.23
CA GLY A 120 3.99 20.52 27.64
C GLY A 120 4.66 19.14 27.69
N ASP A 121 5.80 19.05 28.37
CA ASP A 121 6.55 17.80 28.56
C ASP A 121 6.08 16.98 29.79
N ALA A 122 5.18 17.53 30.61
CA ALA A 122 4.66 16.86 31.80
C ALA A 122 3.41 16.03 31.48
N TYR A 123 3.36 14.82 32.04
CA TYR A 123 2.23 13.90 31.94
C TYR A 123 1.60 13.69 33.31
N GLU A 124 0.36 14.15 33.48
CA GLU A 124 -0.38 14.03 34.73
C GLU A 124 -1.48 12.99 34.59
N ASN A 125 -1.51 11.98 35.46
CA ASN A 125 -2.59 10.99 35.46
C ASN A 125 -3.85 11.62 36.06
N ILE A 126 -4.98 11.47 35.37
CA ILE A 126 -6.27 11.98 35.83
C ILE A 126 -7.26 10.81 35.95
N GLU A 127 -8.15 10.87 36.94
CA GLU A 127 -9.13 9.80 37.19
C GLU A 127 -10.35 9.90 36.27
N ARG A 128 -10.70 11.11 35.84
CA ARG A 128 -11.88 11.38 35.03
C ARG A 128 -11.67 12.59 34.13
N ALA A 129 -12.15 12.49 32.89
CA ALA A 129 -12.20 13.60 31.94
C ALA A 129 -13.63 13.81 31.43
N GLY A 130 -14.06 15.07 31.37
CA GLY A 130 -15.38 15.47 30.89
C GLY A 130 -15.32 16.21 29.54
N PRO A 131 -16.46 16.74 29.06
CA PRO A 131 -16.53 17.50 27.82
C PRO A 131 -15.57 18.70 27.81
N GLY A 132 -14.90 18.93 26.68
CA GLY A 132 -13.92 20.01 26.50
C GLY A 132 -12.48 19.64 26.85
N TYR A 133 -12.26 18.55 27.61
CA TYR A 133 -10.91 18.12 27.97
C TYR A 133 -10.15 17.55 26.77
N ILE A 134 -8.85 17.83 26.72
CA ILE A 134 -7.88 17.19 25.82
C ILE A 134 -7.06 16.23 26.65
N VAL A 135 -7.12 14.94 26.32
CA VAL A 135 -6.52 13.87 27.13
C VAL A 135 -5.73 12.92 26.24
N ALA A 136 -4.69 12.31 26.80
CA ALA A 136 -4.04 11.16 26.21
C ALA A 136 -4.59 9.87 26.82
N LEU A 137 -5.02 8.98 25.94
CA LEU A 137 -5.46 7.64 26.27
C LEU A 137 -4.34 6.65 25.98
N ASN A 138 -4.05 5.78 26.95
CA ASN A 138 -3.17 4.64 26.76
C ASN A 138 -4.00 3.35 26.55
N GLY A 139 -3.44 2.37 25.83
CA GLY A 139 -4.02 1.04 25.63
C GLY A 139 -4.76 0.85 24.31
N LEU A 140 -4.90 1.90 23.50
CA LEU A 140 -5.57 1.84 22.19
C LEU A 140 -4.59 1.34 21.12
N GLN A 141 -4.95 0.24 20.45
CA GLN A 141 -4.07 -0.47 19.51
C GLN A 141 -4.40 -0.14 18.05
N SER A 142 -5.69 -0.07 17.74
CA SER A 142 -6.26 0.09 16.40
C SER A 142 -6.64 1.52 16.04
N THR A 143 -6.91 2.37 17.04
CA THR A 143 -7.27 3.78 16.86
C THR A 143 -6.22 4.55 16.06
N ARG A 144 -6.68 5.35 15.09
CA ARG A 144 -5.87 6.26 14.26
C ARG A 144 -6.29 7.73 14.42
N THR A 145 -5.43 8.63 13.94
CA THR A 145 -5.73 10.06 13.80
C THR A 145 -6.95 10.25 12.90
N GLY A 146 -7.97 10.96 13.42
CA GLY A 146 -9.25 11.21 12.75
C GLY A 146 -10.40 10.29 13.22
N ASP A 147 -10.12 9.22 13.96
CA ASP A 147 -11.14 8.28 14.40
C ASP A 147 -12.01 8.84 15.55
N ILE A 148 -13.29 8.48 15.53
CA ILE A 148 -14.28 8.83 16.55
C ILE A 148 -14.52 7.61 17.47
N LEU A 149 -14.39 7.84 18.77
CA LEU A 149 -14.58 6.81 19.80
C LEU A 149 -15.88 7.07 20.56
N GLY A 150 -16.70 6.04 20.71
CA GLY A 150 -17.99 6.10 21.41
C GLY A 150 -18.20 4.92 22.37
N PRO A 151 -19.36 4.84 23.04
CA PRO A 151 -19.69 3.72 23.92
C PRO A 151 -19.84 2.41 23.14
N VAL A 152 -19.71 1.29 23.84
CA VAL A 152 -20.06 -0.04 23.32
C VAL A 152 -21.58 -0.21 23.40
N LEU A 153 -22.25 -0.26 22.24
CA LEU A 153 -23.69 -0.51 22.15
C LEU A 153 -23.96 -2.02 22.00
N ALA A 154 -25.01 -2.53 22.65
CA ALA A 154 -25.39 -3.95 22.59
C ALA A 154 -26.04 -4.33 21.24
N GLU A 155 -25.77 -5.54 20.76
CA GLU A 155 -26.05 -6.05 19.40
C GLU A 155 -27.55 -6.21 19.02
N SER A 156 -28.51 -5.92 19.90
CA SER A 156 -29.92 -6.25 19.65
C SER A 156 -30.69 -5.29 18.72
N VAL A 157 -30.02 -4.30 18.10
CA VAL A 157 -30.70 -3.24 17.30
C VAL A 157 -30.12 -3.08 15.88
N THR A 158 -29.16 -3.91 15.47
CA THR A 158 -28.42 -3.76 14.20
C THR A 158 -29.18 -4.19 12.92
N LYS A 159 -30.52 -4.10 12.90
CA LYS A 159 -31.33 -4.46 11.72
C LYS A 159 -32.16 -3.32 11.11
N ALA A 160 -32.10 -2.11 11.66
CA ALA A 160 -32.74 -0.95 11.03
C ALA A 160 -31.66 -0.05 10.41
N GLU A 161 -31.42 -0.25 9.11
CA GLU A 161 -30.99 0.78 8.17
C GLU A 161 -29.67 1.54 8.44
N ASP A 162 -28.60 0.85 8.83
CA ASP A 162 -27.22 1.41 8.80
C ASP A 162 -26.64 1.41 7.37
N VAL A 163 -27.37 1.96 6.39
CA VAL A 163 -26.82 2.34 5.09
C VAL A 163 -26.57 3.85 5.13
N MET A 164 -25.36 4.23 5.53
CA MET A 164 -24.84 5.59 5.34
C MET A 164 -23.78 5.58 4.24
N GLU A 165 -24.24 5.47 2.99
CA GLU A 165 -23.58 6.10 1.85
C GLU A 165 -23.84 7.61 1.94
N GLY A 166 -23.08 8.28 2.80
CA GLY A 166 -22.99 9.73 2.81
C GLY A 166 -21.54 10.04 3.03
N ASP A 167 -20.85 10.42 1.94
CA ASP A 167 -19.43 10.72 1.87
C ASP A 167 -18.95 11.38 3.15
N LEU A 168 -18.36 10.55 4.02
CA LEU A 168 -17.73 10.99 5.25
C LEU A 168 -16.61 11.92 4.79
N GLU A 169 -16.71 13.22 5.09
CA GLU A 169 -15.62 14.19 4.90
C GLU A 169 -14.45 13.78 5.80
N ASN A 170 -13.77 12.70 5.43
CA ASN A 170 -12.54 12.25 6.03
C ASN A 170 -11.56 13.41 5.91
N ALA A 171 -10.84 13.68 7.00
CA ALA A 171 -9.74 14.65 6.97
C ALA A 171 -8.88 14.36 5.74
N PHE A 172 -8.79 15.32 4.82
CA PHE A 172 -8.06 15.15 3.57
C PHE A 172 -6.60 14.82 3.90
N VAL A 173 -6.21 13.56 3.66
CA VAL A 173 -4.81 13.14 3.80
C VAL A 173 -4.14 13.33 2.45
N PRO A 174 -3.16 14.26 2.34
CA PRO A 174 -2.46 14.46 1.08
C PRO A 174 -1.71 13.18 0.69
N GLN A 175 -1.68 12.89 -0.61
CA GLN A 175 -0.94 11.73 -1.10
C GLN A 175 0.57 12.00 -1.03
N PRO A 176 1.38 11.03 -0.61
CA PRO A 176 2.83 11.19 -0.61
C PRO A 176 3.35 11.30 -2.04
N VAL A 177 4.33 12.17 -2.25
CA VAL A 177 4.87 12.50 -3.59
C VAL A 177 6.33 12.04 -3.77
N VAL A 178 7.03 11.73 -2.69
CA VAL A 178 8.42 11.27 -2.70
C VAL A 178 8.47 9.86 -2.17
N HIS A 179 9.17 9.00 -2.89
CA HIS A 179 9.40 7.63 -2.50
C HIS A 179 10.90 7.36 -2.38
N ALA A 180 11.30 6.63 -1.35
CA ALA A 180 12.67 6.22 -1.12
C ALA A 180 12.72 4.76 -0.66
N ALA A 181 13.84 4.08 -0.92
CA ALA A 181 14.11 2.77 -0.36
C ALA A 181 14.73 2.96 1.03
N LEU A 182 14.26 2.18 2.00
CA LEU A 182 14.81 2.12 3.34
C LEU A 182 15.48 0.76 3.56
N GLU A 183 16.77 0.78 3.85
CA GLU A 183 17.58 -0.41 4.03
C GLU A 183 18.12 -0.49 5.47
N PRO A 184 17.78 -1.55 6.22
CA PRO A 184 18.38 -1.80 7.53
C PRO A 184 19.78 -2.37 7.38
N ARG A 185 20.71 -1.98 8.26
CA ARG A 185 22.08 -2.50 8.25
C ARG A 185 22.21 -3.96 8.70
N SER A 186 21.22 -4.49 9.43
CA SER A 186 21.25 -5.83 10.01
C SER A 186 19.90 -6.53 9.89
N SER A 187 19.91 -7.85 9.73
CA SER A 187 18.70 -8.69 9.68
C SER A 187 17.90 -8.66 10.98
N LEU A 188 18.54 -8.44 12.14
CA LEU A 188 17.83 -8.29 13.42
C LEU A 188 16.99 -7.00 13.43
N ALA A 189 17.54 -5.94 12.84
CA ALA A 189 16.86 -4.65 12.75
C ALA A 189 15.61 -4.71 11.85
N PHE A 190 15.53 -5.68 10.92
CA PHE A 190 14.41 -5.83 10.00
C PHE A 190 13.06 -6.02 10.72
N ARG A 191 12.99 -6.90 11.73
CA ARG A 191 11.73 -7.14 12.49
C ARG A 191 11.33 -5.95 13.34
N ASN A 192 12.31 -5.23 13.90
CA ASN A 192 12.05 -4.03 14.70
C ASN A 192 11.66 -2.85 13.81
N LEU A 193 12.18 -2.80 12.57
CA LEU A 193 11.84 -1.79 11.58
C LEU A 193 10.38 -1.89 11.16
N GLU A 194 9.87 -3.08 10.88
CA GLU A 194 8.45 -3.29 10.54
C GLU A 194 7.51 -2.73 11.63
N LYS A 195 7.83 -3.01 12.91
CA LYS A 195 7.07 -2.47 14.05
C LYS A 195 7.16 -0.95 14.11
N ALA A 196 8.37 -0.39 13.98
CA ALA A 196 8.59 1.05 14.02
C ALA A 196 7.84 1.78 12.88
N LEU A 197 7.92 1.27 11.65
CA LEU A 197 7.21 1.84 10.50
C LEU A 197 5.69 1.80 10.71
N THR A 198 5.16 0.70 11.23
CA THR A 198 3.73 0.58 11.55
C THR A 198 3.29 1.62 12.58
N CYS A 199 4.09 1.85 13.63
CA CYS A 199 3.84 2.90 14.62
C CYS A 199 3.89 4.31 14.00
N MET A 200 4.89 4.59 13.15
CA MET A 200 5.03 5.89 12.49
C MET A 200 3.89 6.17 11.49
N GLN A 201 3.43 5.17 10.74
CA GLN A 201 2.25 5.29 9.87
C GLN A 201 0.96 5.51 10.65
N ARG A 202 0.90 5.04 11.90
CA ARG A 202 -0.25 5.27 12.80
C ARG A 202 -0.26 6.71 13.30
N GLU A 203 0.91 7.26 13.58
CA GLU A 203 1.10 8.65 14.01
C GLU A 203 0.82 9.65 12.87
N ASP A 204 1.41 9.42 11.70
CA ASP A 204 1.26 10.27 10.51
C ASP A 204 0.61 9.48 9.35
N PRO A 205 -0.66 9.76 9.00
CA PRO A 205 -1.34 9.08 7.90
C PRO A 205 -0.80 9.46 6.51
N SER A 206 -0.08 10.58 6.38
CA SER A 206 0.54 11.00 5.12
C SER A 206 1.80 10.19 4.80
N PHE A 207 2.45 9.65 5.83
CA PHE A 207 3.57 8.74 5.69
C PHE A 207 3.07 7.32 5.39
N LYS A 208 3.59 6.71 4.32
CA LYS A 208 3.28 5.32 3.97
C LYS A 208 4.56 4.52 3.86
N ALA A 209 4.57 3.33 4.44
CA ALA A 209 5.63 2.35 4.29
C ALA A 209 5.03 1.05 3.77
N THR A 210 5.63 0.50 2.73
CA THR A 210 5.19 -0.74 2.08
C THR A 210 6.42 -1.60 1.78
N PHE A 211 6.37 -2.88 2.12
CA PHE A 211 7.41 -3.81 1.74
C PHE A 211 7.15 -4.29 0.31
N ASP A 212 8.13 -4.12 -0.57
CA ASP A 212 8.06 -4.66 -1.93
C ASP A 212 8.74 -6.03 -1.99
N PRO A 213 7.99 -7.12 -2.21
CA PRO A 213 8.55 -8.47 -2.28
C PRO A 213 9.36 -8.72 -3.56
N GLU A 214 9.21 -7.92 -4.62
CA GLU A 214 10.00 -8.09 -5.85
C GLU A 214 11.42 -7.57 -5.68
N THR A 215 11.58 -6.40 -5.04
CA THR A 215 12.89 -5.78 -4.79
C THR A 215 13.48 -6.20 -3.45
N GLY A 216 12.66 -6.69 -2.52
CA GLY A 216 13.08 -7.02 -1.15
C GLY A 216 13.38 -5.78 -0.29
N GLN A 217 12.93 -4.60 -0.71
CA GLN A 217 13.18 -3.33 -0.03
C GLN A 217 11.92 -2.80 0.66
N TRP A 218 12.09 -2.05 1.75
CA TRP A 218 11.03 -1.23 2.29
C TRP A 218 10.94 0.05 1.48
N VAL A 219 9.80 0.26 0.83
CA VAL A 219 9.49 1.50 0.11
C VAL A 219 8.76 2.43 1.07
N VAL A 220 9.38 3.55 1.41
CA VAL A 220 8.76 4.61 2.21
C VAL A 220 8.33 5.75 1.31
N ALA A 221 7.18 6.34 1.60
CA ALA A 221 6.57 7.41 0.85
C ALA A 221 6.19 8.54 1.81
N GLY A 222 6.56 9.77 1.45
CA GLY A 222 6.29 10.96 2.25
C GLY A 222 5.96 12.16 1.37
N MET A 223 5.56 13.24 2.03
CA MET A 223 5.21 14.50 1.38
C MET A 223 6.43 15.21 0.74
N GLY A 224 7.66 14.88 1.13
CA GLY A 224 8.88 15.55 0.65
C GLY A 224 10.16 14.92 1.18
N ASP A 225 11.29 15.32 0.61
CA ASP A 225 12.61 14.83 1.06
C ASP A 225 12.88 15.19 2.52
N LEU A 226 12.54 16.41 2.95
CA LEU A 226 12.65 16.84 4.35
C LEU A 226 11.78 15.98 5.28
N HIS A 227 10.58 15.60 4.83
CA HIS A 227 9.72 14.72 5.62
C HIS A 227 10.42 13.35 5.80
N LEU A 228 10.95 12.76 4.72
CA LEU A 228 11.69 11.50 4.81
C LEU A 228 12.96 11.63 5.67
N GLU A 229 13.67 12.75 5.62
CA GLU A 229 14.85 13.00 6.47
C GLU A 229 14.48 13.06 7.95
N VAL A 230 13.36 13.73 8.29
CA VAL A 230 12.83 13.75 9.65
C VAL A 230 12.45 12.33 10.09
N VAL A 231 11.77 11.56 9.24
CA VAL A 231 11.43 10.14 9.51
C VAL A 231 12.69 9.33 9.81
N LEU A 232 13.75 9.49 9.00
CA LEU A 232 15.03 8.81 9.20
C LEU A 232 15.68 9.19 10.54
N SER A 233 15.67 10.49 10.86
CA SER A 233 16.21 11.02 12.12
C SER A 233 15.44 10.46 13.33
N ARG A 234 14.11 10.36 13.23
CA ARG A 234 13.24 9.76 14.26
C ARG A 234 13.51 8.27 14.44
N LEU A 235 13.62 7.49 13.36
CA LEU A 235 13.99 6.07 13.44
C LEU A 235 15.31 5.85 14.19
N ARG A 236 16.29 6.73 13.99
CA ARG A 236 17.58 6.68 14.70
C ARG A 236 17.48 7.12 16.16
N ARG A 237 16.77 8.21 16.46
CA ARG A 237 16.70 8.80 17.81
C ARG A 237 15.72 8.09 18.73
N GLU A 238 14.51 7.82 18.26
CA GLU A 238 13.41 7.25 19.06
C GLU A 238 13.48 5.72 19.09
N TYR A 239 13.64 5.10 17.92
CA TYR A 239 13.61 3.63 17.79
C TYR A 239 15.00 2.97 17.84
N LYS A 240 16.08 3.77 17.88
CA LYS A 240 17.47 3.31 17.91
C LYS A 240 17.82 2.35 16.75
N LEU A 241 17.23 2.59 15.59
CA LEU A 241 17.43 1.78 14.38
C LEU A 241 18.44 2.45 13.45
N GLU A 242 19.53 1.75 13.13
CA GLU A 242 20.46 2.16 12.08
C GLU A 242 19.93 1.75 10.70
N VAL A 243 19.28 2.71 10.05
CA VAL A 243 18.76 2.59 8.68
C VAL A 243 19.44 3.62 7.76
N SER A 244 19.59 3.24 6.49
CA SER A 244 20.02 4.10 5.40
C SER A 244 18.92 4.25 4.36
N MET A 245 18.81 5.45 3.77
CA MET A 245 17.95 5.68 2.63
C MET A 245 18.76 5.57 1.34
N GLY A 246 18.19 4.88 0.37
CA GLY A 246 18.76 4.70 -0.96
C GLY A 246 17.75 5.02 -2.07
N PRO A 247 18.21 5.11 -3.33
CA PRO A 247 17.30 5.23 -4.46
C PRO A 247 16.43 3.97 -4.58
N LEU A 248 15.18 4.16 -4.99
CA LEU A 248 14.30 3.03 -5.29
C LEU A 248 14.90 2.15 -6.39
N LEU A 249 14.95 0.85 -6.14
CA LEU A 249 15.19 -0.10 -7.21
C LEU A 249 13.92 -0.21 -8.05
N THR A 250 14.06 0.03 -9.35
CA THR A 250 12.97 -0.19 -10.29
C THR A 250 12.90 -1.67 -10.66
N SER A 251 11.76 -2.29 -10.42
CA SER A 251 11.45 -3.65 -10.87
C SER A 251 11.26 -3.65 -12.38
N HIS A 252 12.35 -3.91 -13.11
CA HIS A 252 12.26 -4.16 -14.54
C HIS A 252 11.61 -5.51 -14.76
N LYS A 253 10.81 -5.63 -15.83
CA LYS A 253 10.11 -6.86 -16.17
C LYS A 253 10.54 -7.32 -17.55
N GLU A 254 10.19 -8.55 -17.91
CA GLU A 254 10.55 -9.16 -19.19
C GLU A 254 9.29 -9.49 -19.99
N MET A 255 9.37 -9.33 -21.30
CA MET A 255 8.28 -9.66 -22.22
C MET A 255 8.85 -10.32 -23.49
N PRO A 256 8.29 -11.45 -23.95
CA PRO A 256 8.62 -12.01 -25.25
C PRO A 256 7.92 -11.23 -26.37
N GLN A 257 8.43 -11.33 -27.60
CA GLN A 257 7.76 -10.78 -28.76
C GLN A 257 6.33 -11.36 -28.93
N ALA A 258 5.39 -10.50 -29.34
CA ALA A 258 4.00 -10.87 -29.60
C ALA A 258 3.90 -11.97 -30.67
N GLY A 259 2.98 -12.92 -30.48
CA GLY A 259 2.71 -14.00 -31.44
C GLY A 259 3.54 -15.28 -31.24
N SER A 260 4.47 -15.30 -30.30
CA SER A 260 5.27 -16.50 -29.98
C SER A 260 4.46 -17.52 -29.18
N LYS A 261 4.58 -18.80 -29.53
CA LYS A 261 3.96 -19.93 -28.81
C LYS A 261 4.98 -21.05 -28.64
N PHE A 262 4.97 -21.68 -27.48
CA PHE A 262 5.84 -22.82 -27.22
C PHE A 262 5.16 -23.83 -26.29
N VAL A 263 5.24 -25.11 -26.63
CA VAL A 263 4.68 -26.21 -25.84
C VAL A 263 5.83 -26.92 -25.13
N SER A 264 5.73 -27.06 -23.81
CA SER A 264 6.68 -27.80 -23.00
C SER A 264 6.00 -28.96 -22.28
N THR A 265 6.74 -30.05 -22.16
CA THR A 265 6.35 -31.22 -21.35
C THR A 265 7.49 -31.50 -20.39
N SER A 266 7.21 -31.41 -19.08
CA SER A 266 8.22 -31.71 -18.06
C SER A 266 7.72 -32.76 -17.09
N VAL A 267 8.66 -33.61 -16.69
CA VAL A 267 8.46 -34.70 -15.75
C VAL A 267 9.33 -34.45 -14.52
N ASN A 268 8.77 -34.70 -13.34
CA ASN A 268 9.53 -34.71 -12.10
C ASN A 268 9.11 -35.87 -11.20
N THR A 269 10.09 -36.52 -10.58
CA THR A 269 9.89 -37.64 -9.67
C THR A 269 10.26 -37.20 -8.26
N GLY A 270 9.38 -37.47 -7.30
CA GLY A 270 9.59 -37.12 -5.90
C GLY A 270 8.92 -38.09 -4.95
N LEU A 271 9.30 -38.01 -3.68
CA LEU A 271 8.79 -38.88 -2.63
C LEU A 271 7.62 -38.20 -1.92
N VAL A 272 6.44 -38.82 -1.96
CA VAL A 272 5.21 -38.32 -1.34
C VAL A 272 4.68 -39.39 -0.40
N GLY A 273 4.75 -39.12 0.91
CA GLY A 273 4.28 -40.08 1.93
C GLY A 273 4.96 -41.45 1.87
N GLY A 274 6.28 -41.49 1.61
CA GLY A 274 7.05 -42.74 1.54
C GLY A 274 7.06 -43.43 0.17
N ARG A 275 6.21 -43.02 -0.78
CA ARG A 275 6.16 -43.61 -2.13
C ARG A 275 6.72 -42.64 -3.18
N GLN A 276 7.48 -43.17 -4.13
CA GLN A 276 7.89 -42.39 -5.30
C GLN A 276 6.67 -42.14 -6.20
N ARG A 277 6.51 -40.89 -6.62
CA ARG A 277 5.50 -40.45 -7.58
C ARG A 277 6.17 -39.64 -8.67
N THR A 278 5.77 -39.89 -9.91
CA THR A 278 6.27 -39.16 -11.08
C THR A 278 5.12 -38.34 -11.65
N ILE A 279 5.24 -37.02 -11.62
CA ILE A 279 4.23 -36.10 -12.14
C ILE A 279 4.69 -35.59 -13.51
N LEU A 280 3.78 -35.60 -14.48
CA LEU A 280 3.97 -35.02 -15.80
C LEU A 280 3.01 -33.85 -16.00
N VAL A 281 3.54 -32.74 -16.51
CA VAL A 281 2.79 -31.54 -16.85
C VAL A 281 3.09 -31.18 -18.29
N LYS A 282 2.04 -31.01 -19.10
CA LYS A 282 2.13 -30.44 -20.45
C LYS A 282 1.39 -29.10 -20.49
N LEU A 283 2.10 -28.06 -20.91
CA LEU A 283 1.57 -26.71 -20.99
C LEU A 283 2.07 -25.99 -22.25
N GLU A 284 1.27 -25.04 -22.71
CA GLU A 284 1.57 -24.12 -23.78
C GLU A 284 1.68 -22.71 -23.21
N ILE A 285 2.77 -22.03 -23.56
CA ILE A 285 2.95 -20.61 -23.30
C ILE A 285 2.69 -19.86 -24.60
N PHE A 286 1.87 -18.81 -24.54
CA PHE A 286 1.57 -17.96 -25.69
C PHE A 286 1.70 -16.48 -25.33
N SER A 287 2.25 -15.70 -26.26
CA SER A 287 2.35 -14.24 -26.15
C SER A 287 1.26 -13.58 -26.98
N ASP A 288 0.24 -13.04 -26.32
CA ASP A 288 -0.88 -12.33 -26.99
C ASP A 288 -0.55 -10.84 -27.25
N GLY A 289 0.64 -10.35 -26.85
CA GLY A 289 0.99 -8.94 -26.96
C GLY A 289 0.17 -8.00 -26.05
N TYR A 290 -0.80 -8.52 -25.32
CA TYR A 290 -1.69 -7.76 -24.46
C TYR A 290 -0.98 -7.35 -23.16
N MET A 291 -0.74 -6.05 -23.00
CA MET A 291 -0.29 -5.45 -21.74
C MET A 291 -1.51 -5.23 -20.85
N SER A 292 -1.80 -6.20 -19.97
CA SER A 292 -2.72 -5.91 -18.87
C SER A 292 -2.02 -5.01 -17.86
N THR A 293 -2.71 -3.95 -17.42
CA THR A 293 -2.30 -3.16 -16.25
C THR A 293 -2.30 -3.98 -14.96
N SER A 294 -3.02 -5.12 -14.95
CA SER A 294 -3.00 -6.09 -13.87
C SER A 294 -1.77 -6.98 -13.96
N ASN A 295 -1.04 -7.10 -12.85
CA ASN A 295 0.08 -8.04 -12.68
C ASN A 295 -0.36 -9.52 -12.67
N LYS A 296 -1.67 -9.82 -12.81
CA LYS A 296 -2.17 -11.20 -12.80
C LYS A 296 -1.92 -11.88 -14.14
N THR A 297 -1.21 -13.00 -14.09
CA THR A 297 -0.99 -13.87 -15.25
C THR A 297 -2.29 -14.56 -15.66
N ARG A 298 -2.54 -14.60 -16.97
CA ARG A 298 -3.71 -15.27 -17.54
C ARG A 298 -3.43 -16.76 -17.64
N ILE A 299 -4.07 -17.54 -16.76
CA ILE A 299 -3.91 -19.00 -16.71
C ILE A 299 -5.24 -19.64 -17.11
N SER A 300 -5.24 -20.35 -18.24
CA SER A 300 -6.39 -21.12 -18.72
C SER A 300 -6.11 -22.61 -18.66
N PHE A 301 -7.17 -23.38 -18.40
CA PHE A 301 -7.13 -24.84 -18.38
C PHE A 301 -7.96 -25.35 -19.55
N GLU A 302 -7.41 -26.28 -20.33
CA GLU A 302 -8.14 -26.91 -21.42
C GLU A 302 -9.21 -27.89 -20.90
N LYS A 303 -10.25 -28.13 -21.70
CA LYS A 303 -11.28 -29.13 -21.37
C LYS A 303 -10.62 -30.52 -21.34
N GLY A 304 -10.66 -31.18 -20.18
CA GLY A 304 -10.03 -32.50 -19.98
C GLY A 304 -8.61 -32.46 -19.37
N TRP A 305 -8.18 -31.33 -18.83
CA TRP A 305 -6.84 -31.17 -18.22
C TRP A 305 -6.52 -32.15 -17.08
N ASN A 306 -7.53 -32.72 -16.44
CA ASN A 306 -7.43 -33.68 -15.34
C ASN A 306 -7.43 -35.16 -15.80
N LEU A 307 -7.39 -35.41 -17.12
CA LEU A 307 -7.41 -36.75 -17.73
C LEU A 307 -8.62 -37.61 -17.33
N GLU A 308 -9.76 -37.00 -16.97
CA GLU A 308 -10.96 -37.76 -16.59
C GLU A 308 -11.52 -38.62 -17.72
N ASN A 309 -11.29 -38.25 -18.98
CA ASN A 309 -11.88 -38.89 -20.16
C ASN A 309 -11.03 -40.00 -20.82
N LEU A 310 -9.80 -40.28 -20.35
CA LEU A 310 -8.99 -41.37 -20.90
C LEU A 310 -9.04 -42.59 -19.96
N ARG A 311 -9.83 -43.59 -20.38
CA ARG A 311 -9.86 -44.98 -19.91
C ARG A 311 -10.41 -45.21 -18.49
N SER A 312 -11.74 -45.28 -18.37
CA SER A 312 -12.47 -46.39 -17.72
C SER A 312 -13.96 -46.07 -17.57
N GLY A 313 -14.80 -46.93 -18.15
CA GLY A 313 -16.25 -46.98 -17.91
C GLY A 313 -16.60 -47.62 -16.57
N SER A 314 -16.07 -47.09 -15.47
CA SER A 314 -16.41 -47.54 -14.12
C SER A 314 -16.74 -46.34 -13.24
N THR A 315 -18.04 -46.22 -12.97
CA THR A 315 -18.68 -45.77 -11.74
C THR A 315 -17.86 -44.91 -10.76
N GLU A 316 -18.27 -43.65 -10.67
CA GLU A 316 -18.31 -42.79 -9.48
C GLU A 316 -17.40 -43.18 -8.30
N GLY A 317 -16.27 -42.47 -8.19
CA GLY A 317 -15.54 -42.31 -6.94
C GLY A 317 -15.63 -40.85 -6.46
N PRO A 318 -15.83 -40.59 -5.15
CA PRO A 318 -16.02 -39.24 -4.63
C PRO A 318 -14.67 -38.53 -4.50
N HIS A 319 -14.21 -37.89 -5.57
CA HIS A 319 -13.25 -36.81 -5.46
C HIS A 319 -13.97 -35.50 -5.72
N SER A 320 -14.46 -34.92 -4.63
CA SER A 320 -15.14 -33.62 -4.55
C SER A 320 -14.46 -32.57 -5.44
N SER A 321 -15.26 -31.72 -6.08
CA SER A 321 -14.84 -30.46 -6.72
C SER A 321 -13.77 -29.68 -5.93
N THR A 322 -13.79 -29.79 -4.59
CA THR A 322 -12.78 -29.26 -3.66
C THR A 322 -11.35 -29.74 -3.93
N SER A 323 -11.13 -31.02 -4.24
CA SER A 323 -9.80 -31.58 -4.52
C SER A 323 -9.25 -31.08 -5.86
N GLN A 324 -10.11 -30.98 -6.87
CA GLN A 324 -9.76 -30.38 -8.15
C GLN A 324 -9.43 -28.89 -8.00
N HIS A 325 -10.19 -28.15 -7.19
CA HIS A 325 -9.92 -26.74 -6.90
C HIS A 325 -8.57 -26.54 -6.22
N LYS A 326 -8.20 -27.43 -5.28
CA LYS A 326 -6.88 -27.43 -4.63
C LYS A 326 -5.73 -27.67 -5.62
N VAL A 327 -5.90 -28.61 -6.55
CA VAL A 327 -4.91 -28.88 -7.62
C VAL A 327 -4.80 -27.68 -8.56
N MET A 328 -5.93 -27.11 -9.01
CA MET A 328 -5.94 -25.91 -9.85
C MET A 328 -5.25 -24.72 -9.17
N ALA A 329 -5.52 -24.49 -7.88
CA ALA A 329 -4.86 -23.45 -7.11
C ALA A 329 -3.34 -23.70 -7.02
N CYS A 330 -2.93 -24.94 -6.82
CA CYS A 330 -1.52 -25.33 -6.77
C CYS A 330 -0.79 -25.12 -8.10
N VAL A 331 -1.43 -25.49 -9.23
CA VAL A 331 -0.89 -25.24 -10.58
C VAL A 331 -0.81 -23.75 -10.86
N ARG A 332 -1.86 -22.97 -10.54
CA ARG A 332 -1.86 -21.51 -10.68
C ARG A 332 -0.71 -20.87 -9.91
N GLN A 333 -0.55 -21.24 -8.63
CA GLN A 333 0.55 -20.77 -7.80
C GLN A 333 1.92 -21.15 -8.38
N GLY A 334 2.05 -22.38 -8.91
CA GLY A 334 3.28 -22.83 -9.59
C GLY A 334 3.62 -21.98 -10.81
N CYS A 335 2.62 -21.70 -11.66
CA CYS A 335 2.76 -20.81 -12.80
C CYS A 335 3.12 -19.38 -12.36
N GLU A 336 2.46 -18.81 -11.36
CA GLU A 336 2.75 -17.47 -10.84
C GLU A 336 4.19 -17.34 -10.32
N VAL A 337 4.68 -18.34 -9.58
CA VAL A 337 6.06 -18.38 -9.08
C VAL A 337 7.06 -18.50 -10.23
N ALA A 338 6.76 -19.35 -11.22
CA ALA A 338 7.59 -19.51 -12.40
C ALA A 338 7.67 -18.21 -13.22
N MET A 339 6.54 -17.53 -13.41
CA MET A 339 6.48 -16.26 -14.14
C MET A 339 7.15 -15.12 -13.37
N ALA A 340 7.17 -15.16 -12.03
CA ALA A 340 7.85 -14.16 -11.22
C ALA A 340 9.39 -14.25 -11.28
N THR A 341 9.94 -15.45 -11.51
CA THR A 341 11.40 -15.72 -11.44
C THR A 341 12.02 -16.24 -12.73
N GLY A 342 11.19 -16.53 -13.73
CA GLY A 342 11.54 -17.28 -14.94
C GLY A 342 11.95 -16.44 -16.13
N GLY A 343 12.16 -15.14 -15.98
CA GLY A 343 12.71 -14.31 -17.06
C GLY A 343 14.11 -14.79 -17.48
N PRO A 344 14.34 -15.14 -18.76
CA PRO A 344 15.64 -15.67 -19.21
C PRO A 344 16.77 -14.63 -19.19
N LEU A 345 16.47 -13.33 -19.29
CA LEU A 345 17.48 -12.28 -19.34
C LEU A 345 17.96 -11.90 -17.92
N MET A 346 17.07 -11.33 -17.11
CA MET A 346 17.38 -10.74 -15.82
C MET A 346 16.97 -11.64 -14.65
N ARG A 347 16.24 -12.74 -14.91
CA ARG A 347 15.46 -13.49 -13.90
C ARG A 347 14.42 -12.61 -13.23
N SER A 348 13.85 -11.69 -14.01
CA SER A 348 12.78 -10.80 -13.56
C SER A 348 11.39 -11.37 -13.89
N ARG A 349 10.35 -10.70 -13.39
CA ARG A 349 8.96 -11.10 -13.63
C ARG A 349 8.60 -10.93 -15.10
N VAL A 350 7.98 -11.96 -15.68
CA VAL A 350 7.52 -11.98 -17.07
C VAL A 350 6.08 -11.44 -17.17
N LEU A 351 5.83 -10.53 -18.12
CA LEU A 351 4.50 -10.01 -18.48
C LEU A 351 4.16 -10.28 -19.94
N GLY A 352 2.88 -10.09 -20.29
CA GLY A 352 2.39 -10.23 -21.68
C GLY A 352 2.22 -11.67 -22.15
N VAL A 353 2.23 -12.62 -21.22
CA VAL A 353 2.25 -14.05 -21.48
C VAL A 353 1.04 -14.73 -20.84
N GLY A 354 0.36 -15.57 -21.61
CA GLY A 354 -0.66 -16.48 -21.13
C GLY A 354 -0.11 -17.90 -21.03
N VAL A 355 -0.60 -18.65 -20.04
CA VAL A 355 -0.31 -20.08 -19.87
C VAL A 355 -1.59 -20.86 -20.09
N ARG A 356 -1.55 -21.80 -21.03
CA ARG A 356 -2.61 -22.79 -21.25
C ARG A 356 -2.12 -24.14 -20.76
N VAL A 357 -2.78 -24.69 -19.77
CA VAL A 357 -2.48 -26.03 -19.25
C VAL A 357 -3.28 -27.05 -20.08
N HIS A 358 -2.57 -27.92 -20.80
CA HIS A 358 -3.19 -28.98 -21.60
C HIS A 358 -3.65 -30.12 -20.71
N TYR A 359 -2.72 -30.75 -19.98
CA TYR A 359 -3.04 -31.76 -18.97
C TYR A 359 -1.97 -31.91 -17.90
N VAL A 360 -2.39 -32.43 -16.75
CA VAL A 360 -1.54 -32.77 -15.60
C VAL A 360 -1.88 -34.19 -15.17
N GLY A 361 -0.89 -35.08 -15.12
CA GLY A 361 -1.10 -36.47 -14.73
C GLY A 361 0.08 -37.09 -13.99
N GLN A 362 -0.08 -38.37 -13.63
CA GLN A 362 0.94 -39.15 -12.92
C GLN A 362 1.36 -40.34 -13.78
N LEU A 363 2.66 -40.63 -13.86
CA LEU A 363 3.18 -41.82 -14.54
C LEU A 363 3.33 -42.99 -13.56
N SER A 364 3.06 -44.20 -14.07
CA SER A 364 3.19 -45.46 -13.33
C SER A 364 4.63 -45.95 -13.19
N SER A 365 5.51 -45.58 -14.13
CA SER A 365 6.94 -45.91 -14.13
C SER A 365 7.77 -44.69 -14.52
N SER A 366 9.02 -44.59 -14.03
CA SER A 366 9.93 -43.46 -14.27
C SER A 366 10.73 -43.55 -15.58
N THR A 367 10.57 -44.64 -16.35
CA THR A 367 11.49 -44.99 -17.46
C THR A 367 10.99 -44.73 -18.88
N SER A 368 9.69 -44.51 -19.12
CA SER A 368 9.11 -44.20 -20.45
C SER A 368 8.28 -42.92 -20.40
N ILE A 369 8.68 -41.90 -21.17
CA ILE A 369 7.90 -40.66 -21.37
C ILE A 369 6.97 -40.86 -22.56
N SER A 370 6.02 -41.78 -22.44
CA SER A 370 4.98 -42.00 -23.45
C SER A 370 3.63 -41.51 -22.93
N ASP A 371 2.89 -40.80 -23.77
CA ASP A 371 1.55 -40.27 -23.43
C ASP A 371 0.54 -41.38 -23.06
N ASP A 372 0.85 -42.64 -23.38
CA ASP A 372 -0.01 -43.80 -23.14
C ASP A 372 0.09 -44.38 -21.70
N ASP A 373 1.11 -44.02 -20.91
CA ASP A 373 1.33 -44.48 -19.52
C ASP A 373 0.72 -43.54 -18.46
N LEU A 374 -0.04 -42.53 -18.88
CA LEU A 374 -0.61 -41.52 -18.01
C LEU A 374 -1.79 -42.05 -17.18
N THR A 375 -1.66 -41.94 -15.87
CA THR A 375 -2.71 -42.24 -14.90
C THR A 375 -3.28 -40.96 -14.28
N ARG A 376 -4.52 -41.06 -13.78
CA ARG A 376 -5.20 -39.98 -13.07
C ARG A 376 -4.40 -39.55 -11.83
N LEU A 377 -4.43 -38.24 -11.57
CA LEU A 377 -3.72 -37.62 -10.47
C LEU A 377 -4.36 -38.00 -9.12
N GLN A 378 -3.74 -38.91 -8.37
CA GLN A 378 -4.26 -39.34 -7.07
C GLN A 378 -3.92 -38.31 -5.98
N VAL A 379 -4.86 -37.44 -5.63
CA VAL A 379 -4.67 -36.41 -4.59
C VAL A 379 -4.68 -37.06 -3.19
N PRO A 380 -3.60 -36.93 -2.39
CA PRO A 380 -3.60 -37.43 -1.02
C PRO A 380 -4.60 -36.65 -0.14
N LEU A 381 -5.39 -37.37 0.67
CA LEU A 381 -6.37 -36.78 1.60
C LEU A 381 -5.73 -36.22 2.88
N SER A 382 -4.58 -36.77 3.29
CA SER A 382 -3.85 -36.32 4.49
C SER A 382 -3.11 -35.00 4.24
N SER A 383 -3.23 -34.06 5.18
CA SER A 383 -2.62 -32.72 5.08
C SER A 383 -1.10 -32.74 4.88
N GLN A 384 -0.37 -33.58 5.62
CA GLN A 384 1.09 -33.70 5.48
C GLN A 384 1.51 -34.25 4.11
N ASN A 385 0.85 -35.31 3.63
CA ASN A 385 1.15 -35.88 2.31
C ASN A 385 0.72 -34.95 1.18
N PHE A 386 -0.34 -34.15 1.38
CA PHE A 386 -0.75 -33.13 0.43
C PHE A 386 0.29 -32.00 0.31
N ALA A 387 0.96 -31.61 1.40
CA ALA A 387 2.03 -30.62 1.34
C ALA A 387 3.19 -31.08 0.45
N SER A 388 3.70 -32.29 0.67
CA SER A 388 4.77 -32.88 -0.18
C SER A 388 4.32 -33.06 -1.63
N PHE A 389 3.08 -33.49 -1.86
CA PHE A 389 2.50 -33.60 -3.20
C PHE A 389 2.39 -32.25 -3.90
N SER A 390 1.87 -31.22 -3.22
CA SER A 390 1.72 -29.87 -3.75
C SER A 390 3.09 -29.26 -4.08
N ALA A 391 4.12 -29.51 -3.26
CA ALA A 391 5.48 -29.07 -3.53
C ALA A 391 6.06 -29.73 -4.79
N LEU A 392 5.88 -31.06 -4.94
CA LEU A 392 6.30 -31.79 -6.14
C LEU A 392 5.58 -31.24 -7.38
N LEU A 393 4.25 -31.11 -7.32
CA LEU A 393 3.45 -30.56 -8.42
C LEU A 393 3.89 -29.14 -8.80
N ARG A 394 4.07 -28.24 -7.82
CA ARG A 394 4.59 -26.88 -8.09
C ARG A 394 5.96 -26.93 -8.74
N SER A 395 6.87 -27.77 -8.28
CA SER A 395 8.21 -27.88 -8.86
C SER A 395 8.19 -28.34 -10.32
N THR A 396 7.33 -29.31 -10.66
CA THR A 396 7.14 -29.78 -12.04
C THR A 396 6.57 -28.68 -12.93
N VAL A 397 5.53 -27.98 -12.45
CA VAL A 397 4.93 -26.84 -13.17
C VAL A 397 5.96 -25.73 -13.38
N VAL A 398 6.75 -25.39 -12.36
CA VAL A 398 7.79 -24.37 -12.45
C VAL A 398 8.85 -24.76 -13.49
N LYS A 399 9.27 -26.03 -13.52
CA LYS A 399 10.19 -26.55 -14.54
C LYS A 399 9.58 -26.45 -15.94
N ALA A 400 8.35 -26.92 -16.13
CA ALA A 400 7.64 -26.86 -17.42
C ALA A 400 7.47 -25.44 -17.95
N VAL A 401 7.11 -24.49 -17.07
CA VAL A 401 7.00 -23.08 -17.45
C VAL A 401 8.37 -22.52 -17.80
N LYS A 402 9.42 -22.77 -17.02
CA LYS A 402 10.78 -22.28 -17.33
C LYS A 402 11.30 -22.83 -18.65
N ASP A 403 11.18 -24.13 -18.88
CA ASP A 403 11.57 -24.79 -20.14
C ASP A 403 10.80 -24.17 -21.33
N ALA A 404 9.52 -23.84 -21.13
CA ALA A 404 8.72 -23.17 -22.16
C ALA A 404 9.10 -21.71 -22.39
N LEU A 405 9.48 -20.96 -21.34
CA LEU A 405 9.95 -19.58 -21.46
C LEU A 405 11.30 -19.52 -22.18
N ASP A 406 12.23 -20.44 -21.87
CA ASP A 406 13.52 -20.55 -22.55
C ASP A 406 13.37 -20.91 -24.04
N GLY A 407 12.29 -21.60 -24.41
CA GLY A 407 11.93 -21.91 -25.79
C GLY A 407 11.42 -20.71 -26.61
N LEU A 408 11.03 -19.61 -25.97
CA LEU A 408 10.57 -18.38 -26.65
C LEU A 408 11.76 -17.55 -27.14
N LYS A 409 11.64 -17.02 -28.36
CA LYS A 409 12.67 -16.18 -28.98
C LYS A 409 12.36 -14.69 -28.77
N GLU A 410 13.43 -13.89 -28.79
CA GLU A 410 13.38 -12.41 -28.77
C GLU A 410 12.72 -11.79 -27.53
N TRP A 411 13.49 -11.70 -26.45
CA TRP A 411 13.08 -11.11 -25.18
C TRP A 411 13.42 -9.61 -25.10
N LYS A 412 12.45 -8.82 -24.62
CA LYS A 412 12.61 -7.39 -24.38
C LYS A 412 12.42 -7.08 -22.89
N ILE A 413 13.24 -6.16 -22.39
CA ILE A 413 13.06 -5.61 -21.04
C ILE A 413 12.02 -4.49 -21.12
N ILE A 414 11.06 -4.51 -20.20
CA ILE A 414 10.05 -3.46 -20.05
C ILE A 414 10.26 -2.71 -18.74
N GLU A 415 10.10 -1.38 -18.79
CA GLU A 415 10.19 -0.48 -17.65
C GLU A 415 8.81 0.08 -17.26
N PRO A 416 8.54 0.34 -15.98
CA PRO A 416 7.32 1.00 -15.53
C PRO A 416 7.33 2.49 -15.91
N VAL A 417 6.24 2.94 -16.54
CA VAL A 417 6.00 4.33 -16.89
C VAL A 417 4.92 4.91 -15.97
N MET A 418 5.23 6.06 -15.39
CA MET A 418 4.35 6.79 -14.50
C MET A 418 3.61 7.88 -15.27
N ALA A 419 2.30 7.98 -15.05
CA ALA A 419 1.55 9.20 -15.31
C ALA A 419 1.91 10.23 -14.23
N VAL A 420 2.39 11.37 -14.70
CA VAL A 420 2.78 12.53 -13.91
C VAL A 420 1.76 13.62 -14.16
N GLU A 421 1.06 14.02 -13.10
CA GLU A 421 0.14 15.15 -13.09
C GLU A 421 0.79 16.25 -12.25
N ILE A 422 1.02 17.43 -12.82
CA ILE A 422 1.52 18.60 -12.09
C ILE A 422 0.44 19.67 -12.10
N GLN A 423 0.06 20.17 -10.93
CA GLN A 423 -0.84 21.31 -10.77
C GLN A 423 -0.04 22.54 -10.34
N LEU A 424 -0.17 23.64 -11.10
CA LEU A 424 0.52 24.90 -10.88
C LEU A 424 -0.49 26.03 -10.74
N PRO A 425 -0.50 26.79 -9.62
CA PRO A 425 -1.21 28.06 -9.58
C PRO A 425 -0.43 29.10 -10.39
N LEU A 426 -1.07 29.67 -11.40
CA LEU A 426 -0.55 30.77 -12.22
C LEU A 426 -1.11 32.10 -11.71
N ASP A 427 -0.20 33.02 -11.41
CA ASP A 427 -0.53 34.39 -11.04
C ASP A 427 -1.02 35.15 -12.29
N ALA A 428 -2.06 35.99 -12.13
CA ALA A 428 -2.67 36.73 -13.23
C ALA A 428 -1.72 37.71 -13.96
N ASP A 429 -0.66 38.15 -13.26
CA ASP A 429 0.25 39.22 -13.69
C ASP A 429 1.52 38.71 -14.38
N ALA A 430 1.71 37.38 -14.49
CA ALA A 430 2.83 36.80 -15.20
C ALA A 430 2.55 36.78 -16.71
N GLY A 431 3.07 37.80 -17.42
CA GLY A 431 3.03 37.88 -18.87
C GLY A 431 3.63 36.63 -19.53
N SER A 432 2.94 36.13 -20.55
CA SER A 432 3.20 34.89 -21.31
C SER A 432 3.08 33.59 -20.49
N GLU A 433 2.04 32.81 -20.83
CA GLU A 433 1.76 31.47 -20.31
C GLU A 433 2.95 30.51 -20.53
N ASP A 434 3.77 30.77 -21.55
CA ASP A 434 4.91 29.96 -21.94
C ASP A 434 6.12 30.08 -20.99
N ALA A 435 6.38 31.25 -20.41
CA ALA A 435 7.61 31.48 -19.64
C ALA A 435 7.63 30.68 -18.33
N SER A 436 6.47 30.52 -17.69
CA SER A 436 6.35 29.75 -16.45
C SER A 436 6.33 28.25 -16.72
N LEU A 437 5.87 27.79 -17.89
CA LEU A 437 5.73 26.37 -18.24
C LEU A 437 6.99 25.77 -18.86
N ALA A 438 7.75 26.56 -19.62
CA ALA A 438 9.01 26.14 -20.26
C ALA A 438 9.98 25.37 -19.33
N PRO A 439 10.27 25.80 -18.09
CA PRO A 439 11.18 25.05 -17.22
C PRO A 439 10.63 23.67 -16.83
N PHE A 440 9.32 23.52 -16.65
CA PHE A 440 8.70 22.23 -16.32
C PHE A 440 8.72 21.28 -17.52
N MET A 441 8.45 21.80 -18.73
CA MET A 441 8.55 21.02 -19.96
C MET A 441 10.00 20.58 -20.22
N GLY A 442 10.97 21.47 -20.00
CA GLY A 442 12.40 21.15 -20.10
C GLY A 442 12.83 20.05 -19.14
N GLU A 443 12.36 20.10 -17.89
CA GLU A 443 12.68 19.08 -16.88
C GLU A 443 12.05 17.71 -17.20
N LEU A 444 10.81 17.69 -17.71
CA LEU A 444 10.18 16.46 -18.19
C LEU A 444 10.91 15.88 -19.40
N SER A 445 11.28 16.73 -20.36
CA SER A 445 11.99 16.32 -21.58
C SER A 445 13.36 15.73 -21.26
N ARG A 446 14.09 16.33 -20.29
CA ARG A 446 15.36 15.81 -19.76
C ARG A 446 15.23 14.40 -19.18
N ARG A 447 14.07 14.06 -18.62
CA ARG A 447 13.77 12.77 -17.99
C ARG A 447 13.04 11.78 -18.90
N ARG A 448 13.12 11.97 -20.22
CA ARG A 448 12.42 11.13 -21.23
C ARG A 448 10.90 11.14 -21.04
N GLY A 449 10.36 12.26 -20.56
CA GLY A 449 8.94 12.48 -20.38
C GLY A 449 8.26 12.81 -21.72
N GLU A 450 7.17 12.11 -22.01
CA GLU A 450 6.27 12.42 -23.12
C GLU A 450 5.11 13.26 -22.58
N ILE A 451 4.99 14.49 -23.04
CA ILE A 451 3.91 15.40 -22.61
C ILE A 451 2.65 15.03 -23.39
N GLU A 452 1.57 14.70 -22.67
CA GLU A 452 0.28 14.37 -23.27
C GLU A 452 -0.49 15.65 -23.60
N GLY A 453 -0.55 16.59 -22.64
CA GLY A 453 -1.28 17.84 -22.79
C GLY A 453 -1.10 18.78 -21.61
N VAL A 454 -1.42 20.04 -21.88
CA VAL A 454 -1.48 21.11 -20.88
C VAL A 454 -2.90 21.66 -20.87
N GLU A 455 -3.57 21.59 -19.73
CA GLU A 455 -4.91 22.14 -19.52
C GLU A 455 -4.81 23.34 -18.58
N VAL A 456 -5.36 24.49 -18.97
CA VAL A 456 -5.43 25.67 -18.10
C VAL A 456 -6.89 25.89 -17.73
N VAL A 457 -7.17 25.83 -16.42
CA VAL A 457 -8.52 25.97 -15.87
C VAL A 457 -8.59 27.24 -15.05
N GLU A 458 -9.56 28.10 -15.34
CA GLU A 458 -9.85 29.27 -14.52
C GLU A 458 -10.57 28.88 -13.24
N ARG A 459 -10.06 29.31 -12.08
CA ARG A 459 -10.66 28.97 -10.79
C ARG A 459 -11.95 29.77 -10.58
N LYS A 460 -13.10 29.10 -10.58
CA LYS A 460 -14.40 29.73 -10.29
C LYS A 460 -14.43 30.25 -8.84
N GLY A 461 -14.36 31.56 -8.64
CA GLY A 461 -14.73 32.21 -7.38
C GLY A 461 -13.70 33.13 -6.71
N ASN A 462 -12.46 33.24 -7.20
CA ASN A 462 -11.48 34.22 -6.72
C ASN A 462 -10.75 34.89 -7.88
N CYS A 463 -10.35 36.16 -7.72
CA CYS A 463 -9.84 37.02 -8.79
C CYS A 463 -8.75 36.35 -9.64
N GLY A 464 -9.01 36.11 -10.92
CA GLY A 464 -8.01 35.86 -11.97
C GLY A 464 -7.01 34.72 -11.78
N SER A 465 -7.08 33.93 -10.70
CA SER A 465 -6.14 32.84 -10.44
C SER A 465 -6.46 31.68 -11.38
N ARG A 466 -5.48 31.30 -12.20
CA ARG A 466 -5.60 30.17 -13.15
C ARG A 466 -4.81 29.00 -12.62
N ASP A 467 -5.38 27.80 -12.67
CA ASP A 467 -4.67 26.57 -12.33
C ASP A 467 -4.28 25.87 -13.64
N CYS A 468 -3.00 25.59 -13.81
CA CYS A 468 -2.49 24.81 -14.93
C CYS A 468 -2.25 23.36 -14.51
N PHE A 469 -2.75 22.43 -15.31
CA PHE A 469 -2.57 21.01 -15.17
C PHE A 469 -1.72 20.49 -16.33
N LEU A 470 -0.54 19.96 -16.01
CA LEU A 470 0.39 19.37 -16.96
C LEU A 470 0.37 17.85 -16.79
N ARG A 471 0.00 17.13 -17.85
CA ARG A 471 -0.02 15.66 -17.89
C ARG A 471 1.10 15.13 -18.76
N ALA A 472 1.91 14.24 -18.21
CA ALA A 472 3.02 13.62 -18.92
C ALA A 472 3.26 12.17 -18.50
N PHE A 473 3.90 11.39 -19.36
CA PHE A 473 4.36 10.05 -19.07
C PHE A 473 5.87 10.01 -18.95
N ALA A 474 6.39 9.56 -17.80
CA ALA A 474 7.83 9.47 -17.57
C ALA A 474 8.22 8.10 -16.97
N PRO A 475 9.34 7.49 -17.39
CA PRO A 475 9.83 6.26 -16.77
C PRO A 475 10.15 6.46 -15.28
N LEU A 476 9.74 5.52 -14.42
CA LEU A 476 9.96 5.61 -12.97
C LEU A 476 11.45 5.74 -12.61
N ALA A 477 12.33 5.12 -13.41
CA ALA A 477 13.78 5.17 -13.19
C ALA A 477 14.36 6.59 -13.30
N GLU A 478 13.72 7.47 -14.08
CA GLU A 478 14.19 8.85 -14.29
C GLU A 478 13.52 9.84 -13.31
N LEU A 479 12.53 9.42 -12.52
CA LEU A 479 11.80 10.30 -11.60
C LEU A 479 12.49 10.49 -10.24
N SER A 480 13.70 9.94 -10.04
CA SER A 480 14.48 10.19 -8.84
C SER A 480 14.80 11.68 -8.67
N GLY A 481 14.39 12.28 -7.55
CA GLY A 481 14.60 13.70 -7.27
C GLY A 481 13.72 14.66 -8.10
N PHE A 482 12.71 14.14 -8.80
CA PHE A 482 11.80 14.96 -9.61
C PHE A 482 10.98 15.95 -8.77
N SER A 483 10.42 15.49 -7.66
CA SER A 483 9.63 16.33 -6.73
C SER A 483 10.41 17.55 -6.23
N ALA A 484 11.68 17.38 -5.86
CA ALA A 484 12.55 18.45 -5.41
C ALA A 484 12.81 19.48 -6.50
N ALA A 485 13.08 19.02 -7.73
CA ALA A 485 13.29 19.89 -8.89
C ALA A 485 12.04 20.74 -9.18
N ILE A 486 10.86 20.11 -9.25
CA ILE A 486 9.59 20.79 -9.54
C ILE A 486 9.22 21.79 -8.44
N ARG A 487 9.50 21.47 -7.16
CA ARG A 487 9.30 22.42 -6.06
C ARG A 487 10.25 23.60 -6.13
N SER A 488 11.52 23.37 -6.47
CA SER A 488 12.49 24.45 -6.66
C SER A 488 12.06 25.37 -7.81
N LEU A 489 11.54 24.82 -8.90
CA LEU A 489 11.07 25.59 -10.06
C LEU A 489 9.79 26.38 -9.74
N SER A 490 8.88 25.81 -8.95
CA SER A 490 7.60 26.44 -8.59
C SER A 490 7.63 27.26 -7.30
N SER A 491 8.80 27.45 -6.68
CA SER A 491 8.93 28.04 -5.33
C SER A 491 8.01 27.38 -4.29
N GLY A 492 7.78 26.07 -4.43
CA GLY A 492 6.96 25.26 -3.53
C GLY A 492 5.44 25.34 -3.74
N ARG A 493 4.97 25.98 -4.82
CA ARG A 493 3.53 26.12 -5.10
C ARG A 493 2.93 24.98 -5.92
N ALA A 494 3.76 24.17 -6.59
CA ALA A 494 3.29 23.05 -7.39
C ALA A 494 2.82 21.87 -6.54
N ASP A 495 1.70 21.28 -6.91
CA ASP A 495 1.30 19.95 -6.46
C ASP A 495 1.62 18.90 -7.53
N ILE A 496 1.97 17.70 -7.10
CA ILE A 496 2.44 16.62 -8.00
C ILE A 496 1.71 15.34 -7.61
N ALA A 497 1.10 14.68 -8.58
CA ALA A 497 0.58 13.33 -8.42
C ALA A 497 1.27 12.37 -9.39
N LEU A 498 1.69 11.21 -8.86
CA LEU A 498 2.34 10.15 -9.62
C LEU A 498 1.49 8.89 -9.56
N ARG A 499 1.16 8.30 -10.71
CA ARG A 499 0.41 7.04 -10.81
C ARG A 499 1.07 6.10 -11.81
N LEU A 500 1.07 4.79 -11.56
CA LEU A 500 1.53 3.82 -12.55
C LEU A 500 0.56 3.80 -13.74
N ALA A 501 1.05 4.12 -14.94
CA ALA A 501 0.23 4.14 -16.14
C ALA A 501 0.28 2.81 -16.90
N HIS A 502 1.47 2.43 -17.37
CA HIS A 502 1.68 1.24 -18.18
C HIS A 502 3.15 0.79 -18.12
N PHE A 503 3.45 -0.37 -18.71
CA PHE A 503 4.82 -0.83 -18.92
C PHE A 503 5.22 -0.61 -20.38
N ARG A 504 6.44 -0.15 -20.62
CA ARG A 504 6.95 0.17 -21.95
C ARG A 504 8.25 -0.59 -22.24
N PRO A 505 8.46 -1.12 -23.46
CA PRO A 505 9.73 -1.71 -23.84
C PRO A 505 10.84 -0.66 -23.83
N VAL A 506 11.99 -1.07 -23.29
CA VAL A 506 13.21 -0.28 -23.23
C VAL A 506 13.90 -0.27 -24.60
N SER A 507 14.63 0.81 -24.92
CA SER A 507 15.47 0.86 -26.13
C SER A 507 16.58 -0.20 -26.11
N ALA A 508 17.05 -0.62 -27.28
CA ALA A 508 18.08 -1.66 -27.39
C ALA A 508 19.38 -1.30 -26.64
N GLU A 509 19.79 -0.02 -26.71
CA GLU A 509 20.98 0.49 -26.01
C GLU A 509 20.85 0.38 -24.49
N ARG A 510 19.70 0.81 -23.95
CA ARG A 510 19.46 0.77 -22.51
C ARG A 510 19.24 -0.65 -22.01
N GLN A 511 18.63 -1.52 -22.82
CA GLN A 511 18.55 -2.95 -22.52
C GLN A 511 19.96 -3.56 -22.38
N ALA A 512 20.89 -3.26 -23.27
CA ALA A 512 22.28 -3.72 -23.17
C ALA A 512 22.98 -3.17 -21.91
N GLU A 513 22.76 -1.90 -21.57
CA GLU A 513 23.30 -1.28 -20.35
C GLU A 513 22.78 -1.97 -19.07
N LEU A 514 21.48 -2.25 -19.01
CA LEU A 514 20.84 -2.92 -17.89
C LEU A 514 21.35 -4.35 -17.70
N LEU A 515 21.51 -5.09 -18.81
CA LEU A 515 22.12 -6.43 -18.79
C LEU A 515 23.56 -6.38 -18.28
N ARG A 516 24.35 -5.38 -18.70
CA ARG A 516 25.72 -5.19 -18.20
C ARG A 516 25.73 -4.91 -16.70
N LYS A 517 24.85 -4.02 -16.22
CA LYS A 517 24.71 -3.72 -14.79
C LYS A 517 24.29 -4.95 -13.98
N ALA A 518 23.38 -5.76 -14.51
CA ALA A 518 22.94 -6.99 -13.86
C ALA A 518 24.04 -8.04 -13.77
N HIS A 519 24.84 -8.19 -14.83
CA HIS A 519 25.99 -9.08 -14.84
C HIS A 519 27.00 -8.69 -13.75
N ILE A 520 27.34 -7.39 -13.65
CA ILE A 520 28.24 -6.86 -12.61
C ILE A 520 27.68 -7.09 -11.20
N ARG A 521 26.37 -6.93 -10.99
CA ARG A 521 25.75 -7.20 -9.68
C ARG A 521 25.82 -8.68 -9.31
N ARG A 522 25.61 -9.59 -10.28
CA ARG A 522 25.72 -11.04 -10.06
C ARG A 522 27.15 -11.44 -9.68
N THR A 523 28.17 -10.87 -10.31
CA THR A 523 29.57 -11.15 -9.96
C THR A 523 29.95 -10.59 -8.60
N ARG A 524 29.58 -9.33 -8.29
CA ARG A 524 29.85 -8.74 -6.96
C ARG A 524 29.18 -9.46 -5.80
N ASN A 525 27.95 -9.94 -5.98
CA ASN A 525 27.27 -10.72 -4.94
C ASN A 525 27.91 -12.10 -4.75
N HIS A 526 28.57 -12.64 -5.78
CA HIS A 526 29.31 -13.89 -5.64
C HIS A 526 30.59 -13.69 -4.82
N ASP A 527 31.33 -12.61 -5.07
CA ASP A 527 32.56 -12.27 -4.34
C ASP A 527 32.33 -11.79 -2.89
N SER A 528 31.11 -11.39 -2.53
CA SER A 528 30.76 -11.04 -1.14
C SER A 528 30.18 -12.21 -0.33
N LEU A 529 29.96 -13.36 -0.97
CA LEU A 529 29.47 -14.60 -0.37
C LEU A 529 30.56 -15.69 -0.26
N VAL A 530 31.72 -15.48 -0.88
CA VAL A 530 32.96 -16.26 -0.72
C VAL A 530 33.87 -15.52 0.25
#